data_AF-A0A0R1STT9-F1
#
_entry.id   AF-A0A0R1STT9-F1
#
_cell.length_a   1.000
_cell.length_b   1.000
_cell.length_c   1.000
_cell.angle_alpha   90.00
_cell.angle_beta   90.00
_cell.angle_gamma   90.00
#
_symmetry.space_group_name_H-M   'P 1'
#
loop_
_entity.id
_entity.type
_entity.pdbx_description
1 polymer ?
#
loop_
_entity_poly.entity_id
_entity_poly.type
_entity_poly.pdbx_seq_one_letter_code
_entity_poly.pdbx_strand_id
1 'polypeptide(L)'
;MLIATTFSLGIATQLAVNTPAFAKTKSAKVIKINKAPFKAYRAKKGYIYSNAKLTKRIHNAKNYPKTTLYSQKEAIIKKSNGKQAVYYYVMSKNRKVQGYIWHRYLTPVPIKDNIASSETSTNQPISQKALVNLINKAPDMDPTESIRSLKPIDYIANETIFDLGYNVFRFSPSSMFKSHQATVYVASGKLASLAQAAMTKWNNVLGSQVFKLGTAKAHTLAIRLGNGTKDGWDGLYDGKGIYIDHTHFNNLNYPIAYMSENLGSQTSYQQYWTGVIAHELGHTLGLDHTGYQADLMYAPNSDGNFITKYLWKRPIERSSTGLDGTEMGTITQRDLNRARLTRVLGYW
;
A
#
# COMPACT_ATOMS: atom_id res chain seq x y z
N MET A 1 -21.49 80.45 37.61
CA MET A 1 -20.31 80.90 38.37
C MET A 1 -19.42 79.66 38.57
N LEU A 2 -18.30 79.62 37.86
CA LEU A 2 -17.42 78.46 37.68
C LEU A 2 -16.57 78.27 38.94
N ILE A 3 -16.64 77.08 39.57
CA ILE A 3 -15.76 76.72 40.69
C ILE A 3 -14.51 76.06 40.11
N ALA A 4 -13.36 76.65 40.42
CA ALA A 4 -12.04 76.11 40.18
C ALA A 4 -11.76 74.94 41.14
N THR A 5 -11.23 73.83 40.62
CA THR A 5 -10.53 72.84 41.44
C THR A 5 -9.27 72.41 40.72
N THR A 6 -8.17 72.69 41.41
CA THR A 6 -6.77 72.53 41.04
C THR A 6 -6.36 71.06 40.91
N PHE A 7 -5.63 70.78 39.83
CA PHE A 7 -4.88 69.55 39.62
C PHE A 7 -3.63 69.53 40.51
N SER A 8 -3.37 68.40 41.16
CA SER A 8 -2.03 68.08 41.70
C SER A 8 -1.68 66.66 41.25
N LEU A 9 -0.65 66.57 40.42
CA LEU A 9 -0.10 65.34 39.84
C LEU A 9 0.55 64.48 40.94
N GLY A 10 -0.06 63.34 41.24
CA GLY A 10 0.62 62.23 41.91
C GLY A 10 1.28 61.33 40.87
N ILE A 11 2.62 61.30 40.83
CA ILE A 11 3.38 60.35 40.02
C ILE A 11 3.30 58.98 40.72
N ALA A 12 2.43 58.10 40.22
CA ALA A 12 2.40 56.69 40.59
C ALA A 12 3.31 55.91 39.63
N THR A 13 4.48 55.48 40.12
CA THR A 13 5.35 54.54 39.42
C THR A 13 4.71 53.15 39.40
N GLN A 14 4.04 52.80 38.30
CA GLN A 14 3.61 51.42 38.05
C GLN A 14 4.82 50.56 37.71
N LEU A 15 5.19 49.67 38.64
CA LEU A 15 6.11 48.56 38.37
C LEU A 15 5.41 47.58 37.42
N ALA A 16 5.85 47.56 36.16
CA ALA A 16 5.41 46.57 35.18
C ALA A 16 5.96 45.18 35.57
N VAL A 17 5.09 44.31 36.07
CA VAL A 17 5.42 42.90 36.32
C VAL A 17 5.43 42.18 34.98
N ASN A 18 6.61 42.03 34.38
CA ASN A 18 6.82 41.20 33.20
C ASN A 18 6.61 39.72 33.57
N THR A 19 5.42 39.18 33.35
CA THR A 19 5.25 37.73 33.26
C THR A 19 5.97 37.23 32.01
N PRO A 20 6.94 36.30 32.11
CA PRO A 20 7.56 35.72 30.93
C PRO A 20 6.50 34.92 30.16
N ALA A 21 6.11 35.44 29.00
CA ALA A 21 5.34 34.68 28.03
C ALA A 21 6.14 33.42 27.66
N PHE A 22 5.57 32.23 27.90
CA PHE A 22 6.15 30.99 27.41
C PHE A 22 6.25 31.06 25.88
N ALA A 23 7.46 31.26 25.36
CA ALA A 23 7.71 31.22 23.94
C ALA A 23 7.21 29.88 23.38
N LYS A 24 6.20 29.91 22.48
CA LYS A 24 5.75 28.72 21.75
C LYS A 24 6.98 28.13 21.06
N THR A 25 7.46 27.00 21.56
CA THR A 25 8.59 26.29 20.95
C THR A 25 8.23 25.95 19.52
N LYS A 26 9.04 26.40 18.55
CA LYS A 26 8.81 26.13 17.12
C LYS A 26 8.61 24.62 16.91
N SER A 27 7.49 24.22 16.32
CA SER A 27 7.20 22.80 16.05
C SER A 27 8.20 22.21 15.06
N ALA A 28 8.46 20.90 15.15
CA ALA A 28 9.32 20.22 14.20
C ALA A 28 8.76 20.32 12.77
N LYS A 29 9.63 20.59 11.79
CA LYS A 29 9.28 20.69 10.37
C LYS A 29 9.85 19.49 9.61
N VAL A 30 9.01 18.81 8.85
CA VAL A 30 9.45 17.75 7.92
C VAL A 30 10.13 18.42 6.74
N ILE A 31 11.41 18.10 6.51
CA ILE A 31 12.18 18.63 5.38
C ILE A 31 12.01 17.71 4.17
N LYS A 32 12.22 16.42 4.37
CA LYS A 32 12.22 15.43 3.28
C LYS A 32 11.79 14.07 3.81
N ILE A 33 11.12 13.30 2.96
CA ILE A 33 10.85 11.89 3.19
C ILE A 33 11.40 11.12 1.99
N ASN A 34 12.30 10.17 2.25
CA ASN A 34 12.91 9.29 1.28
C ASN A 34 12.50 7.83 1.56
N LYS A 35 12.71 6.94 0.59
CA LYS A 35 12.71 5.49 0.84
C LYS A 35 13.90 5.13 1.73
N ALA A 36 13.65 4.38 2.81
CA ALA A 36 14.75 3.81 3.60
C ALA A 36 15.11 2.43 3.04
N PRO A 37 16.38 2.00 3.12
CA PRO A 37 16.72 0.59 2.93
C PRO A 37 15.87 -0.27 3.88
N PHE A 38 15.25 -1.32 3.36
CA PHE A 38 14.49 -2.25 4.19
C PHE A 38 15.47 -3.05 5.06
N LYS A 39 15.48 -2.76 6.36
CA LYS A 39 16.41 -3.33 7.33
C LYS A 39 15.67 -3.69 8.61
N ALA A 40 16.07 -4.81 9.19
CA ALA A 40 15.55 -5.29 10.46
C ALA A 40 16.31 -4.65 11.63
N TYR A 41 15.57 -4.13 12.58
CA TYR A 41 16.11 -3.48 13.76
C TYR A 41 15.45 -3.98 15.04
N ARG A 42 16.18 -3.83 16.15
CA ARG A 42 15.62 -3.77 17.50
C ARG A 42 15.65 -2.33 17.99
N ALA A 43 14.70 -2.00 18.86
CA ALA A 43 14.71 -0.75 19.57
C ALA A 43 14.48 -1.03 21.06
N LYS A 44 15.44 -0.68 21.91
CA LYS A 44 15.33 -0.86 23.37
C LYS A 44 15.02 0.44 24.10
N LYS A 45 15.01 1.58 23.39
CA LYS A 45 14.74 2.91 23.95
C LYS A 45 14.12 3.83 22.91
N GLY A 46 13.49 4.90 23.38
CA GLY A 46 12.90 5.95 22.55
C GLY A 46 11.40 5.79 22.28
N TYR A 47 10.77 6.88 21.86
CA TYR A 47 9.36 6.92 21.50
C TYR A 47 9.18 6.71 19.99
N ILE A 48 8.09 6.03 19.64
CA ILE A 48 7.59 5.89 18.27
C ILE A 48 6.42 6.84 18.11
N TYR A 49 6.48 7.68 17.07
CA TYR A 49 5.50 8.73 16.78
C TYR A 49 4.58 8.32 15.64
N SER A 50 3.31 8.74 15.68
CA SER A 50 2.35 8.40 14.63
C SER A 50 2.66 9.05 13.28
N ASN A 51 3.39 10.17 13.28
CA ASN A 51 3.68 10.95 12.09
C ASN A 51 5.06 11.62 12.17
N ALA A 52 5.58 12.05 11.01
CA ALA A 52 6.89 12.68 10.89
C ALA A 52 6.98 14.09 11.50
N LYS A 53 5.85 14.73 11.88
CA LYS A 53 5.85 16.00 12.63
C LYS A 53 6.12 15.78 14.13
N LEU A 54 6.23 14.53 14.58
CA LEU A 54 6.57 14.13 15.95
C LEU A 54 5.59 14.66 17.01
N THR A 55 4.33 14.89 16.64
CA THR A 55 3.33 15.51 17.52
C THR A 55 2.67 14.55 18.49
N LYS A 56 2.56 13.26 18.14
CA LYS A 56 1.89 12.23 18.96
C LYS A 56 2.78 11.01 19.12
N ARG A 57 3.13 10.71 20.36
CA ARG A 57 3.81 9.45 20.77
C ARG A 57 2.74 8.36 20.88
N ILE A 58 2.96 7.24 20.21
CA ILE A 58 1.99 6.12 20.16
C ILE A 58 2.55 4.83 20.75
N HIS A 59 3.87 4.67 20.75
CA HIS A 59 4.53 3.56 21.46
C HIS A 59 5.81 4.03 22.16
N ASN A 60 6.20 3.29 23.19
CA ASN A 60 7.54 3.37 23.76
C ASN A 60 8.29 2.09 23.40
N ALA A 61 9.39 2.23 22.65
CA ALA A 61 10.17 1.08 22.16
C ALA A 61 10.72 0.20 23.29
N LYS A 62 10.92 0.76 24.49
CA LYS A 62 11.35 0.00 25.67
C LYS A 62 10.40 -1.15 26.03
N ASN A 63 9.12 -1.04 25.66
CA ASN A 63 8.10 -2.06 25.93
C ASN A 63 8.15 -3.22 24.92
N TYR A 64 8.99 -3.10 23.88
CA TYR A 64 9.08 -4.04 22.76
C TYR A 64 10.53 -4.46 22.47
N PRO A 65 11.36 -4.80 23.47
CA PRO A 65 12.80 -5.01 23.28
C PRO A 65 13.11 -6.23 22.42
N LYS A 66 12.16 -7.18 22.32
CA LYS A 66 12.20 -8.40 21.50
C LYS A 66 11.31 -8.31 20.25
N THR A 67 10.81 -7.14 19.88
CA THR A 67 10.09 -6.95 18.62
C THR A 67 11.08 -6.60 17.50
N THR A 68 10.94 -7.25 16.34
CA THR A 68 11.70 -6.87 15.14
C THR A 68 10.91 -5.79 14.41
N LEU A 69 11.58 -4.68 14.12
CA LEU A 69 11.02 -3.51 13.47
C LEU A 69 11.70 -3.32 12.11
N TYR A 70 10.91 -3.22 11.06
CA TYR A 70 11.40 -3.08 9.69
C TYR A 70 11.27 -1.63 9.23
N SER A 71 12.37 -1.04 8.75
CA SER A 71 12.36 0.32 8.18
C SER A 71 11.70 0.36 6.81
N GLN A 72 10.87 1.39 6.57
CA GLN A 72 10.18 1.61 5.30
C GLN A 72 10.55 2.96 4.68
N LYS A 73 10.60 4.01 5.52
CA LYS A 73 10.81 5.39 5.08
C LYS A 73 11.85 6.05 5.96
N GLU A 74 12.59 6.97 5.39
CA GLU A 74 13.51 7.87 6.10
C GLU A 74 12.93 9.29 6.04
N ALA A 75 12.73 9.92 7.20
CA ALA A 75 12.29 11.30 7.30
C ALA A 75 13.41 12.16 7.88
N ILE A 76 13.80 13.21 7.14
CA ILE A 76 14.70 14.26 7.62
C ILE A 76 13.84 15.36 8.23
N ILE A 77 14.00 15.59 9.53
CA ILE A 77 13.16 16.48 10.32
C ILE A 77 14.01 17.60 10.93
N LYS A 78 13.63 18.85 10.71
CA LYS A 78 14.17 20.01 11.44
C LYS A 78 13.48 20.08 12.80
N LYS A 79 14.23 19.87 13.87
CA LYS A 79 13.74 19.98 15.25
C LYS A 79 13.55 21.45 15.64
N SER A 80 12.85 21.68 16.75
CA SER A 80 12.59 23.00 17.33
C SER A 80 13.85 23.82 17.57
N ASN A 81 14.96 23.16 17.89
CA ASN A 81 16.29 23.74 18.07
C ASN A 81 17.03 24.04 16.76
N GLY A 82 16.36 23.96 15.61
CA GLY A 82 16.93 24.22 14.29
C GLY A 82 17.77 23.09 13.70
N LYS A 83 18.15 22.07 14.50
CA LYS A 83 18.98 20.95 14.05
C LYS A 83 18.15 19.93 13.26
N GLN A 84 18.76 19.34 12.24
CA GLN A 84 18.15 18.26 11.48
C GLN A 84 18.39 16.91 12.15
N ALA A 85 17.44 15.99 12.03
CA ALA A 85 17.54 14.64 12.55
C ALA A 85 16.82 13.65 11.64
N VAL A 86 17.37 12.44 11.54
CA VAL A 86 16.82 11.37 10.71
C VAL A 86 15.92 10.44 11.53
N TYR A 87 14.71 10.19 11.06
CA TYR A 87 13.77 9.26 11.66
C TYR A 87 13.39 8.17 10.66
N TYR A 88 13.36 6.93 11.10
CA TYR A 88 12.82 5.85 10.28
C TYR A 88 11.35 5.62 10.64
N TYR A 89 10.51 5.52 9.62
CA TYR A 89 9.23 4.86 9.78
C TYR A 89 9.50 3.37 9.86
N VAL A 90 9.13 2.77 10.98
CA VAL A 90 9.31 1.35 11.24
C VAL A 90 7.99 0.66 11.50
N MET A 91 7.91 -0.63 11.22
CA MET A 91 6.72 -1.45 11.42
C MET A 91 7.11 -2.84 11.91
N SER A 92 6.38 -3.39 12.88
CA SER A 92 6.50 -4.80 13.28
C SER A 92 5.79 -5.71 12.27
N LYS A 93 6.20 -6.98 12.15
CA LYS A 93 5.57 -7.95 11.22
C LYS A 93 4.04 -8.02 11.39
N ASN A 94 3.57 -7.96 12.63
CA ASN A 94 2.14 -7.98 12.97
C ASN A 94 1.46 -6.60 12.98
N ARG A 95 2.17 -5.54 12.56
CA ARG A 95 1.72 -4.13 12.47
C ARG A 95 1.21 -3.48 13.77
N LYS A 96 1.27 -4.19 14.90
CA LYS A 96 0.86 -3.69 16.23
C LYS A 96 1.76 -2.57 16.74
N VAL A 97 3.00 -2.49 16.24
CA VAL A 97 3.96 -1.45 16.58
C VAL A 97 4.47 -0.82 15.29
N GLN A 98 4.04 0.40 15.01
CA GLN A 98 4.46 1.13 13.81
C GLN A 98 4.57 2.63 14.05
N GLY A 99 5.37 3.32 13.24
CA GLY A 99 5.51 4.77 13.28
C GLY A 99 6.96 5.25 13.17
N TYR A 100 7.19 6.53 13.39
CA TYR A 100 8.49 7.18 13.25
C TYR A 100 9.30 7.08 14.54
N ILE A 101 10.51 6.51 14.46
CA ILE A 101 11.48 6.45 15.56
C ILE A 101 12.81 7.04 15.11
N TRP A 102 13.53 7.67 16.03
CA TRP A 102 14.85 8.22 15.73
C TRP A 102 15.83 7.11 15.37
N HIS A 103 16.50 7.23 14.23
CA HIS A 103 17.28 6.12 13.65
C HIS A 103 18.40 5.61 14.58
N ARG A 104 19.01 6.47 15.41
CA ARG A 104 20.07 6.08 16.36
C ARG A 104 19.57 5.25 17.56
N TYR A 105 18.26 5.11 17.72
CA TYR A 105 17.67 4.18 18.70
C TYR A 105 17.44 2.78 18.13
N LEU A 106 17.68 2.61 16.84
CA LEU A 106 17.60 1.33 16.16
C LEU A 106 18.96 0.66 16.16
N THR A 107 19.00 -0.56 16.70
CA THR A 107 20.15 -1.45 16.61
C THR A 107 19.88 -2.43 15.47
N PRO A 108 20.72 -2.49 14.43
CA PRO A 108 20.59 -3.49 13.37
C PRO A 108 20.54 -4.89 13.96
N VAL A 109 19.65 -5.73 13.44
CA VAL A 109 19.71 -7.17 13.71
C VAL A 109 20.62 -7.78 12.64
N PRO A 110 21.85 -8.20 12.96
CA PRO A 110 22.66 -8.97 12.02
C PRO A 110 21.94 -10.29 11.76
N ILE A 111 21.59 -10.52 10.49
CA ILE A 111 21.18 -11.84 10.02
C ILE A 111 22.49 -12.64 9.92
N LYS A 112 22.64 -13.67 10.76
CA LYS A 112 23.83 -14.53 10.73
C LYS A 112 23.72 -15.44 9.52
N ASP A 113 24.49 -15.11 8.49
CA ASP A 113 24.75 -15.96 7.33
C ASP A 113 25.94 -16.88 7.65
N ASN A 114 25.82 -18.19 7.41
CA ASN A 114 26.96 -19.10 7.33
C ASN A 114 26.81 -20.06 6.13
N ILE A 115 27.69 -19.82 5.15
CA ILE A 115 28.52 -20.76 4.38
C ILE A 115 27.94 -21.46 3.12
N ALA A 116 28.57 -21.06 2.01
CA ALA A 116 29.11 -21.78 0.84
C ALA A 116 28.36 -22.95 0.17
N SER A 117 28.32 -22.81 -1.15
CA SER A 117 27.95 -23.77 -2.19
C SER A 117 28.71 -25.10 -2.13
N SER A 118 27.98 -26.20 -1.98
CA SER A 118 28.23 -27.46 -2.69
C SER A 118 26.94 -28.30 -2.67
N GLU A 119 26.69 -29.01 -3.75
CA GLU A 119 25.53 -29.86 -3.96
C GLU A 119 25.43 -30.96 -2.91
N THR A 120 24.47 -30.86 -1.98
CA THR A 120 23.62 -31.96 -1.47
C THR A 120 22.68 -31.42 -0.37
N SER A 121 21.39 -31.69 -0.52
CA SER A 121 20.33 -31.71 0.49
C SER A 121 20.54 -30.95 1.83
N THR A 122 20.11 -29.68 1.96
CA THR A 122 19.70 -29.11 3.27
C THR A 122 18.63 -28.00 3.13
N ASN A 123 17.82 -27.84 4.18
CA ASN A 123 16.68 -26.93 4.35
C ASN A 123 17.01 -25.42 4.33
N GLN A 124 18.10 -24.99 3.66
CA GLN A 124 18.51 -23.59 3.64
C GLN A 124 17.86 -22.83 2.47
N PRO A 125 17.34 -21.62 2.72
CA PRO A 125 16.77 -20.81 1.65
C PRO A 125 17.84 -20.29 0.71
N ILE A 126 17.45 -20.06 -0.54
CA ILE A 126 18.24 -19.31 -1.52
C ILE A 126 18.68 -17.96 -0.94
N SER A 127 19.96 -17.62 -1.14
CA SER A 127 20.48 -16.33 -0.71
C SER A 127 19.77 -15.16 -1.39
N GLN A 128 19.65 -14.03 -0.69
CA GLN A 128 19.04 -12.81 -1.24
C GLN A 128 19.69 -12.36 -2.55
N LYS A 129 21.03 -12.46 -2.66
CA LYS A 129 21.77 -12.09 -3.86
C LYS A 129 21.40 -12.98 -5.05
N ALA A 130 21.34 -14.30 -4.83
CA ALA A 130 20.94 -15.23 -5.88
C ALA A 130 19.48 -15.01 -6.29
N LEU A 131 18.59 -14.76 -5.33
CA LEU A 131 17.19 -14.45 -5.62
C LEU A 131 17.02 -13.15 -6.42
N VAL A 132 17.69 -12.06 -6.03
CA VAL A 132 17.65 -10.80 -6.77
C VAL A 132 18.18 -10.99 -8.20
N ASN A 133 19.25 -11.76 -8.38
CA ASN A 133 19.73 -12.10 -9.72
C ASN A 133 18.70 -12.88 -10.53
N LEU A 134 17.96 -13.80 -9.90
CA LEU A 134 16.89 -14.55 -10.55
C LEU A 134 15.74 -13.62 -10.99
N ILE A 135 15.31 -12.72 -10.10
CA ILE A 135 14.26 -11.73 -10.38
C ILE A 135 14.68 -10.77 -11.50
N ASN A 136 15.94 -10.33 -11.52
CA ASN A 136 16.44 -9.41 -12.54
C ASN A 136 16.56 -10.05 -13.94
N LYS A 137 16.62 -11.39 -14.01
CA LYS A 137 16.62 -12.14 -15.28
C LYS A 137 15.21 -12.40 -15.81
N ALA A 138 14.19 -12.31 -14.95
CA ALA A 138 12.79 -12.43 -15.36
C ALA A 138 12.34 -11.16 -16.10
N PRO A 139 11.32 -11.25 -16.97
CA PRO A 139 10.66 -10.06 -17.47
C PRO A 139 10.13 -9.21 -16.31
N ASP A 140 10.11 -7.89 -16.49
CA ASP A 140 9.88 -6.98 -15.37
C ASP A 140 8.51 -7.21 -14.72
N MET A 141 8.46 -7.31 -13.38
CA MET A 141 7.23 -7.62 -12.64
C MET A 141 6.45 -8.86 -13.13
N ASP A 142 7.07 -9.76 -13.91
CA ASP A 142 6.46 -10.99 -14.39
C ASP A 142 7.21 -12.23 -13.83
N PRO A 143 6.72 -12.84 -12.74
CA PRO A 143 7.43 -13.95 -12.11
C PRO A 143 7.33 -15.21 -12.97
N THR A 144 8.47 -15.62 -13.52
CA THR A 144 8.63 -16.84 -14.32
C THR A 144 8.34 -18.11 -13.51
N GLU A 145 8.18 -19.24 -14.18
CA GLU A 145 7.97 -20.54 -13.52
C GLU A 145 9.12 -20.89 -12.57
N SER A 146 10.38 -20.59 -12.93
CA SER A 146 11.55 -20.80 -12.05
C SER A 146 11.49 -20.03 -10.74
N ILE A 147 10.78 -18.90 -10.70
CA ILE A 147 10.53 -18.11 -9.49
C ILE A 147 9.32 -18.64 -8.72
N ARG A 148 8.29 -19.12 -9.42
CA ARG A 148 7.06 -19.67 -8.83
C ARG A 148 7.17 -21.14 -8.36
N SER A 149 8.28 -21.80 -8.67
CA SER A 149 8.58 -23.19 -8.29
C SER A 149 9.73 -23.31 -7.26
N LEU A 150 10.14 -22.20 -6.65
CA LEU A 150 11.10 -22.20 -5.54
C LEU A 150 10.53 -22.97 -4.33
N LYS A 151 11.40 -23.33 -3.38
CA LYS A 151 10.96 -24.09 -2.20
C LYS A 151 10.15 -23.19 -1.27
N PRO A 152 9.19 -23.72 -0.50
CA PRO A 152 8.44 -22.94 0.49
C PRO A 152 9.30 -22.08 1.42
N ILE A 153 10.47 -22.59 1.82
CA ILE A 153 11.41 -21.86 2.68
C ILE A 153 11.98 -20.60 2.00
N ASP A 154 12.13 -20.58 0.68
CA ASP A 154 12.65 -19.45 -0.09
C ASP A 154 11.68 -18.27 -0.03
N TYR A 155 10.38 -18.55 -0.17
CA TYR A 155 9.30 -17.58 -0.04
C TYR A 155 9.22 -16.99 1.37
N ILE A 156 9.28 -17.83 2.40
CA ILE A 156 9.20 -17.39 3.80
C ILE A 156 10.40 -16.53 4.17
N ALA A 157 11.60 -16.93 3.76
CA ALA A 157 12.84 -16.23 4.09
C ALA A 157 12.98 -14.89 3.34
N ASN A 158 12.41 -14.79 2.13
CA ASN A 158 12.63 -13.66 1.23
C ASN A 158 11.35 -12.94 0.78
N GLU A 159 10.24 -13.09 1.51
CA GLU A 159 8.90 -12.52 1.24
C GLU A 159 8.98 -11.09 0.68
N THR A 160 9.74 -10.21 1.34
CA THR A 160 9.85 -8.79 0.97
C THR A 160 10.60 -8.53 -0.34
N ILE A 161 11.45 -9.45 -0.78
CA ILE A 161 12.15 -9.33 -2.07
C ILE A 161 11.18 -9.64 -3.21
N PHE A 162 10.29 -10.63 -3.02
CA PHE A 162 9.20 -10.90 -3.96
C PHE A 162 8.20 -9.75 -4.01
N ASP A 163 7.78 -9.25 -2.84
CA ASP A 163 6.87 -8.11 -2.74
C ASP A 163 7.34 -6.91 -3.55
N LEU A 164 8.62 -6.54 -3.37
CA LEU A 164 9.20 -5.43 -4.08
C LEU A 164 9.45 -5.75 -5.56
N GLY A 165 9.94 -6.94 -5.87
CA GLY A 165 10.31 -7.33 -7.24
C GLY A 165 9.13 -7.46 -8.19
N TYR A 166 7.93 -7.72 -7.65
CA TYR A 166 6.72 -8.00 -8.41
C TYR A 166 5.55 -7.08 -8.05
N ASN A 167 5.77 -6.03 -7.27
CA ASN A 167 4.72 -5.15 -6.77
C ASN A 167 3.56 -5.95 -6.14
N VAL A 168 3.87 -6.87 -5.24
CA VAL A 168 2.85 -7.67 -4.56
C VAL A 168 2.90 -7.43 -3.06
N PHE A 169 1.76 -7.55 -2.39
CA PHE A 169 1.69 -7.38 -0.95
C PHE A 169 0.46 -8.08 -0.38
N ARG A 170 0.50 -8.49 0.90
CA ARG A 170 -0.67 -9.02 1.59
C ARG A 170 -1.65 -7.90 1.94
N PHE A 171 -2.54 -7.55 1.01
CA PHE A 171 -3.63 -6.60 1.25
C PHE A 171 -4.78 -7.21 2.05
N SER A 172 -5.07 -8.49 1.82
CA SER A 172 -6.20 -9.20 2.43
C SER A 172 -5.85 -9.84 3.77
N PRO A 173 -6.78 -9.85 4.74
CA PRO A 173 -6.61 -10.66 5.95
C PRO A 173 -6.63 -12.15 5.58
N SER A 174 -5.87 -12.96 6.32
CA SER A 174 -5.82 -14.42 6.09
C SER A 174 -7.18 -15.12 6.22
N SER A 175 -8.14 -14.50 6.92
CA SER A 175 -9.51 -15.02 7.03
C SER A 175 -10.35 -14.85 5.77
N MET A 176 -9.93 -13.99 4.82
CA MET A 176 -10.67 -13.74 3.58
C MET A 176 -10.68 -14.96 2.67
N PHE A 177 -9.53 -15.62 2.54
CA PHE A 177 -9.36 -16.81 1.73
C PHE A 177 -9.19 -18.03 2.62
N LYS A 178 -10.15 -18.95 2.54
CA LYS A 178 -10.08 -20.25 3.20
C LYS A 178 -9.74 -21.27 2.13
N SER A 179 -8.58 -21.91 2.26
CA SER A 179 -8.08 -22.85 1.25
C SER A 179 -8.05 -22.24 -0.16
N HIS A 180 -7.52 -21.03 -0.29
CA HIS A 180 -7.44 -20.28 -1.55
C HIS A 180 -8.78 -19.86 -2.16
N GLN A 181 -9.86 -19.87 -1.37
CA GLN A 181 -11.18 -19.48 -1.84
C GLN A 181 -11.81 -18.38 -0.96
N ALA A 182 -12.27 -17.30 -1.59
CA ALA A 182 -13.09 -16.27 -0.99
C ALA A 182 -14.57 -16.49 -1.33
N THR A 183 -15.45 -16.24 -0.35
CA THR A 183 -16.90 -16.28 -0.52
C THR A 183 -17.42 -14.86 -0.61
N VAL A 184 -17.97 -14.48 -1.76
CA VAL A 184 -18.25 -13.10 -2.16
C VAL A 184 -19.74 -12.81 -2.06
N TYR A 185 -20.10 -11.85 -1.22
CA TYR A 185 -21.46 -11.29 -1.19
C TYR A 185 -21.52 -10.01 -2.02
N VAL A 186 -22.41 -9.98 -3.01
CA VAL A 186 -22.67 -8.77 -3.81
C VAL A 186 -23.96 -8.13 -3.29
N ALA A 187 -23.84 -6.94 -2.70
CA ALA A 187 -24.95 -6.30 -1.99
C ALA A 187 -26.00 -5.69 -2.93
N SER A 188 -25.59 -5.26 -4.13
CA SER A 188 -26.47 -4.63 -5.11
C SER A 188 -26.78 -5.60 -6.24
N GLY A 189 -28.07 -5.77 -6.55
CA GLY A 189 -28.50 -6.55 -7.72
C GLY A 189 -27.94 -5.99 -9.03
N LYS A 190 -27.70 -4.67 -9.12
CA LYS A 190 -27.09 -4.03 -10.30
C LYS A 190 -25.64 -4.47 -10.54
N LEU A 191 -24.92 -4.88 -9.50
CA LEU A 191 -23.53 -5.33 -9.58
C LEU A 191 -23.42 -6.85 -9.78
N ALA A 192 -24.49 -7.61 -9.59
CA ALA A 192 -24.42 -9.07 -9.48
C ALA A 192 -23.84 -9.74 -10.72
N SER A 193 -24.33 -9.38 -11.92
CA SER A 193 -23.86 -9.96 -13.18
C SER A 193 -22.41 -9.57 -13.50
N LEU A 194 -22.05 -8.31 -13.27
CA LEU A 194 -20.70 -7.78 -13.51
C LEU A 194 -19.68 -8.38 -12.55
N ALA A 195 -20.03 -8.50 -11.26
CA ALA A 195 -19.21 -9.15 -10.25
C ALA A 195 -19.03 -10.65 -10.56
N GLN A 196 -20.10 -11.33 -11.00
CA GLN A 196 -19.99 -12.73 -11.43
C GLN A 196 -19.05 -12.88 -12.63
N ALA A 197 -19.15 -11.98 -13.62
CA ALA A 197 -18.25 -11.99 -14.77
C ALA A 197 -16.78 -11.74 -14.38
N ALA A 198 -16.52 -10.78 -13.47
CA ALA A 198 -15.19 -10.48 -12.96
C ALA A 198 -14.58 -11.66 -12.17
N MET A 199 -15.37 -12.30 -11.30
CA MET A 199 -14.96 -13.52 -10.60
C MET A 199 -14.66 -14.67 -11.58
N THR A 200 -15.50 -14.86 -12.59
CA THR A 200 -15.29 -15.89 -13.62
C THR A 200 -13.99 -15.65 -14.40
N LYS A 201 -13.65 -14.41 -14.74
CA LYS A 201 -12.37 -14.08 -15.40
C LYS A 201 -11.18 -14.58 -14.57
N TRP A 202 -11.11 -14.24 -13.29
CA TRP A 202 -10.04 -14.69 -12.40
C TRP A 202 -10.03 -16.22 -12.21
N ASN A 203 -11.20 -16.82 -11.97
CA ASN A 203 -11.31 -18.27 -11.77
C ASN A 203 -10.82 -19.05 -12.99
N ASN A 204 -11.17 -18.58 -14.21
CA ASN A 204 -10.77 -19.22 -15.46
C ASN A 204 -9.25 -19.19 -15.65
N VAL A 205 -8.62 -18.02 -15.53
CA VAL A 205 -7.17 -17.89 -15.75
C VAL A 205 -6.33 -18.57 -14.66
N LEU A 206 -6.86 -18.64 -13.43
CA LEU A 206 -6.24 -19.35 -12.31
C LEU A 206 -6.55 -20.86 -12.30
N GLY A 207 -7.45 -21.33 -13.18
CA GLY A 207 -7.83 -22.73 -13.28
C GLY A 207 -8.48 -23.31 -12.01
N SER A 208 -9.06 -22.46 -11.16
CA SER A 208 -9.67 -22.87 -9.89
C SER A 208 -10.74 -21.88 -9.44
N GLN A 209 -11.69 -22.33 -8.62
CA GLN A 209 -12.74 -21.47 -8.07
C GLN A 209 -12.20 -20.66 -6.88
N VAL A 210 -11.47 -19.59 -7.18
CA VAL A 210 -10.88 -18.67 -6.19
C VAL A 210 -11.95 -17.77 -5.58
N PHE A 211 -12.90 -17.33 -6.38
CA PHE A 211 -14.04 -16.56 -5.92
C PHE A 211 -15.33 -17.33 -6.17
N LYS A 212 -16.15 -17.48 -5.13
CA LYS A 212 -17.50 -18.06 -5.24
C LYS A 212 -18.53 -17.10 -4.67
N LEU A 213 -19.76 -17.17 -5.19
CA LEU A 213 -20.86 -16.42 -4.59
C LEU A 213 -21.18 -16.92 -3.18
N GLY A 214 -21.56 -15.97 -2.33
CA GLY A 214 -22.05 -16.16 -0.98
C GLY A 214 -23.32 -15.38 -0.72
N THR A 215 -23.64 -15.22 0.56
CA THR A 215 -24.82 -14.46 1.00
C THR A 215 -24.44 -13.39 2.01
N ALA A 216 -25.36 -12.48 2.30
CA ALA A 216 -25.17 -11.46 3.33
C ALA A 216 -24.74 -12.06 4.69
N LYS A 217 -25.20 -13.27 5.03
CA LYS A 217 -24.87 -13.97 6.28
C LYS A 217 -23.63 -14.85 6.18
N ALA A 218 -23.28 -15.30 4.97
CA ALA A 218 -22.17 -16.22 4.72
C ALA A 218 -21.28 -15.68 3.60
N HIS A 219 -20.31 -14.84 3.99
CA HIS A 219 -19.29 -14.31 3.09
C HIS A 219 -17.99 -14.00 3.84
N THR A 220 -16.90 -13.87 3.09
CA THR A 220 -15.60 -13.41 3.56
C THR A 220 -15.15 -12.12 2.87
N LEU A 221 -15.80 -11.77 1.75
CA LEU A 221 -15.62 -10.52 1.00
C LEU A 221 -17.00 -9.98 0.61
N ALA A 222 -17.17 -8.65 0.64
CA ALA A 222 -18.39 -8.01 0.16
C ALA A 222 -18.06 -6.99 -0.95
N ILE A 223 -18.93 -6.92 -1.95
CA ILE A 223 -18.89 -5.93 -3.03
C ILE A 223 -20.14 -5.05 -2.91
N ARG A 224 -19.94 -3.72 -2.86
CA ARG A 224 -21.01 -2.75 -2.58
C ARG A 224 -20.86 -1.50 -3.47
N LEU A 225 -21.93 -0.72 -3.56
CA LEU A 225 -21.83 0.64 -4.07
C LEU A 225 -21.27 1.54 -2.96
N GLY A 226 -20.40 2.48 -3.33
CA GLY A 226 -19.80 3.49 -2.47
C GLY A 226 -19.84 4.88 -3.11
N ASN A 227 -19.11 5.83 -2.53
CA ASN A 227 -19.02 7.20 -3.04
C ASN A 227 -17.54 7.53 -3.33
N GLY A 228 -17.10 7.17 -4.52
CA GLY A 228 -15.76 7.38 -5.03
C GLY A 228 -15.57 8.70 -5.78
N THR A 229 -16.63 9.33 -6.30
CA THR A 229 -16.52 10.62 -6.98
C THR A 229 -15.85 11.70 -6.11
N LYS A 230 -16.12 11.68 -4.79
CA LYS A 230 -15.50 12.63 -3.85
C LYS A 230 -14.00 12.43 -3.67
N ASP A 231 -13.56 11.18 -3.82
CA ASP A 231 -12.21 10.73 -3.48
C ASP A 231 -11.37 10.37 -4.73
N GLY A 232 -11.98 10.41 -5.92
CA GLY A 232 -11.33 10.22 -7.21
C GLY A 232 -11.07 8.75 -7.60
N TRP A 233 -11.96 7.83 -7.21
CA TRP A 233 -11.84 6.40 -7.58
C TRP A 233 -13.13 5.83 -8.15
N ASP A 234 -13.01 4.87 -9.07
CA ASP A 234 -14.12 4.11 -9.66
C ASP A 234 -14.36 2.78 -8.94
N GLY A 235 -13.27 2.13 -8.53
CA GLY A 235 -13.23 0.99 -7.64
C GLY A 235 -12.31 1.27 -6.44
N LEU A 236 -12.60 0.66 -5.29
CA LEU A 236 -11.72 0.70 -4.13
C LEU A 236 -11.81 -0.59 -3.34
N TYR A 237 -10.68 -1.24 -3.13
CA TYR A 237 -10.47 -2.25 -2.10
C TYR A 237 -9.79 -1.65 -0.87
N ASP A 238 -10.49 -1.65 0.28
CA ASP A 238 -9.99 -1.06 1.53
C ASP A 238 -9.29 -2.07 2.47
N GLY A 239 -9.06 -3.30 2.00
CA GLY A 239 -8.57 -4.42 2.81
C GLY A 239 -9.67 -5.23 3.51
N LYS A 240 -10.95 -4.87 3.35
CA LYS A 240 -12.11 -5.58 3.92
C LYS A 240 -13.19 -5.85 2.88
N GLY A 241 -13.48 -4.87 2.03
CA GLY A 241 -14.53 -4.94 1.02
C GLY A 241 -14.17 -4.15 -0.22
N ILE A 242 -14.90 -4.42 -1.29
CA ILE A 242 -14.79 -3.71 -2.56
C ILE A 242 -15.96 -2.74 -2.68
N TYR A 243 -15.66 -1.51 -3.06
CA TYR A 243 -16.63 -0.45 -3.29
C TYR A 243 -16.54 0.01 -4.73
N ILE A 244 -17.69 0.18 -5.37
CA ILE A 244 -17.83 0.69 -6.73
C ILE A 244 -18.52 2.04 -6.67
N ASP A 245 -17.98 3.05 -7.33
CA ASP A 245 -18.54 4.40 -7.26
C ASP A 245 -19.98 4.44 -7.78
N HIS A 246 -20.91 4.90 -6.95
CA HIS A 246 -22.32 4.95 -7.29
C HIS A 246 -22.62 5.94 -8.42
N THR A 247 -21.97 7.11 -8.46
CA THR A 247 -22.33 8.19 -9.39
C THR A 247 -21.93 7.82 -10.82
N HIS A 248 -20.67 7.45 -11.01
CA HIS A 248 -20.10 7.01 -12.27
C HIS A 248 -20.76 5.72 -12.74
N PHE A 249 -21.03 4.78 -11.83
CA PHE A 249 -21.72 3.53 -12.18
C PHE A 249 -23.10 3.75 -12.77
N ASN A 250 -23.88 4.71 -12.27
CA ASN A 250 -25.21 4.99 -12.82
C ASN A 250 -25.18 5.88 -14.08
N ASN A 251 -24.00 6.36 -14.51
CA ASN A 251 -23.83 7.10 -15.75
C ASN A 251 -23.36 6.16 -16.87
N LEU A 252 -24.27 5.80 -17.78
CA LEU A 252 -23.99 4.87 -18.88
C LEU A 252 -22.88 5.35 -19.83
N ASN A 253 -22.69 6.66 -19.96
CA ASN A 253 -21.70 7.25 -20.86
C ASN A 253 -20.34 7.48 -20.18
N TYR A 254 -20.25 7.34 -18.86
CA TYR A 254 -19.01 7.62 -18.12
C TYR A 254 -17.79 6.86 -18.66
N PRO A 255 -17.86 5.54 -18.93
CA PRO A 255 -16.70 4.76 -19.38
C PRO A 255 -16.06 5.25 -20.68
N ILE A 256 -16.80 5.97 -21.52
CA ILE A 256 -16.33 6.45 -22.82
C ILE A 256 -16.25 7.98 -22.91
N ALA A 257 -16.67 8.70 -21.86
CA ALA A 257 -16.84 10.16 -21.90
C ALA A 257 -15.52 10.91 -22.15
N TYR A 258 -14.38 10.29 -21.86
CA TYR A 258 -13.03 10.85 -22.03
C TYR A 258 -12.29 10.28 -23.25
N MET A 259 -12.92 9.37 -23.99
CA MET A 259 -12.30 8.66 -25.12
C MET A 259 -12.59 9.34 -26.45
N SER A 260 -11.70 9.16 -27.43
CA SER A 260 -12.05 9.44 -28.83
C SER A 260 -13.08 8.44 -29.32
N GLU A 261 -13.86 8.78 -30.36
CA GLU A 261 -14.91 7.91 -30.90
C GLU A 261 -14.40 6.51 -31.26
N ASN A 262 -13.23 6.44 -31.91
CA ASN A 262 -12.59 5.17 -32.26
C ASN A 262 -12.26 4.33 -31.00
N LEU A 263 -11.71 4.95 -29.95
CA LEU A 263 -11.34 4.24 -28.73
C LEU A 263 -12.58 3.82 -27.92
N GLY A 264 -13.58 4.70 -27.82
CA GLY A 264 -14.85 4.43 -27.14
C GLY A 264 -15.64 3.28 -27.76
N SER A 265 -15.52 3.07 -29.08
CA SER A 265 -16.15 1.95 -29.78
C SER A 265 -15.58 0.56 -29.42
N GLN A 266 -14.38 0.52 -28.82
CA GLN A 266 -13.66 -0.71 -28.47
C GLN A 266 -13.95 -1.20 -27.04
N THR A 267 -14.73 -0.45 -26.25
CA THR A 267 -15.17 -0.86 -24.91
C THR A 267 -16.68 -0.69 -24.76
N SER A 268 -17.22 -1.23 -23.68
CA SER A 268 -18.63 -1.10 -23.33
C SER A 268 -18.78 -0.82 -21.84
N TYR A 269 -19.94 -0.32 -21.45
CA TYR A 269 -20.28 -0.13 -20.04
C TYR A 269 -20.06 -1.42 -19.22
N GLN A 270 -20.53 -2.56 -19.73
CA GLN A 270 -20.39 -3.85 -19.06
C GLN A 270 -18.92 -4.28 -18.98
N GLN A 271 -18.14 -4.07 -20.05
CA GLN A 271 -16.73 -4.43 -20.09
C GLN A 271 -15.92 -3.61 -19.09
N TYR A 272 -16.08 -2.29 -19.11
CA TYR A 272 -15.40 -1.38 -18.20
C TYR A 272 -15.69 -1.71 -16.73
N TRP A 273 -16.97 -1.80 -16.33
CA TRP A 273 -17.29 -2.07 -14.92
C TRP A 273 -16.96 -3.50 -14.49
N THR A 274 -16.98 -4.48 -15.40
CA THR A 274 -16.42 -5.81 -15.13
C THR A 274 -14.91 -5.72 -14.90
N GLY A 275 -14.21 -4.91 -15.70
CA GLY A 275 -12.79 -4.63 -15.55
C GLY A 275 -12.46 -3.97 -14.21
N VAL A 276 -13.22 -2.94 -13.80
CA VAL A 276 -13.04 -2.26 -12.51
C VAL A 276 -13.19 -3.27 -11.36
N ILE A 277 -14.26 -4.08 -11.37
CA ILE A 277 -14.44 -5.10 -10.31
C ILE A 277 -13.32 -6.14 -10.36
N ALA A 278 -12.86 -6.54 -11.54
CA ALA A 278 -11.76 -7.49 -11.69
C ALA A 278 -10.43 -6.91 -11.16
N HIS A 279 -10.16 -5.62 -11.38
CA HIS A 279 -9.01 -4.90 -10.83
C HIS A 279 -9.02 -4.96 -9.30
N GLU A 280 -10.15 -4.60 -8.68
CA GLU A 280 -10.28 -4.64 -7.22
C GLU A 280 -10.13 -6.07 -6.65
N LEU A 281 -10.65 -7.08 -7.35
CA LEU A 281 -10.39 -8.48 -7.02
C LEU A 281 -8.89 -8.83 -7.11
N GLY A 282 -8.15 -8.27 -8.06
CA GLY A 282 -6.70 -8.40 -8.16
C GLY A 282 -5.98 -7.90 -6.91
N HIS A 283 -6.41 -6.77 -6.33
CA HIS A 283 -5.89 -6.32 -5.04
C HIS A 283 -6.18 -7.32 -3.91
N THR A 284 -7.35 -7.98 -3.91
CA THR A 284 -7.63 -9.02 -2.91
C THR A 284 -6.66 -10.20 -2.99
N LEU A 285 -6.15 -10.50 -4.19
CA LEU A 285 -5.12 -11.50 -4.46
C LEU A 285 -3.70 -11.01 -4.15
N GLY A 286 -3.54 -9.78 -3.67
CA GLY A 286 -2.25 -9.24 -3.26
C GLY A 286 -1.48 -8.52 -4.38
N LEU A 287 -2.14 -8.12 -5.46
CA LEU A 287 -1.51 -7.38 -6.55
C LEU A 287 -1.56 -5.88 -6.29
N ASP A 288 -0.42 -5.19 -6.30
CA ASP A 288 -0.38 -3.72 -6.37
C ASP A 288 -0.36 -3.27 -7.84
N HIS A 289 -0.33 -1.98 -8.11
CA HIS A 289 -0.36 -1.52 -9.50
C HIS A 289 0.94 -1.78 -10.26
N THR A 290 0.82 -1.88 -11.58
CA THR A 290 1.93 -1.82 -12.55
C THR A 290 1.80 -0.56 -13.40
N GLY A 291 2.89 -0.16 -14.07
CA GLY A 291 2.83 0.93 -15.05
C GLY A 291 2.66 0.44 -16.49
N TYR A 292 2.31 -0.82 -16.72
CA TYR A 292 2.08 -1.38 -18.06
C TYR A 292 0.61 -1.21 -18.42
N GLN A 293 0.31 -0.35 -19.39
CA GLN A 293 -1.06 0.08 -19.68
C GLN A 293 -2.02 -1.08 -19.98
N ALA A 294 -1.51 -2.17 -20.55
CA ALA A 294 -2.33 -3.33 -20.87
C ALA A 294 -2.67 -4.23 -19.66
N ASP A 295 -1.93 -4.13 -18.56
CA ASP A 295 -2.19 -4.91 -17.35
C ASP A 295 -3.52 -4.49 -16.73
N LEU A 296 -4.30 -5.46 -16.27
CA LEU A 296 -5.52 -5.19 -15.50
C LEU A 296 -5.19 -4.32 -14.29
N MET A 297 -4.04 -4.57 -13.64
CA MET A 297 -3.56 -3.80 -12.50
C MET A 297 -2.82 -2.52 -12.88
N TYR A 298 -3.07 -1.94 -14.07
CA TYR A 298 -2.43 -0.70 -14.49
C TYR A 298 -2.80 0.49 -13.60
N ALA A 299 -1.82 1.35 -13.33
CA ALA A 299 -2.03 2.72 -12.89
C ALA A 299 -1.13 3.70 -13.68
N PRO A 300 -1.60 4.93 -13.97
CA PRO A 300 -0.85 5.91 -14.75
C PRO A 300 0.44 6.40 -14.05
N ASN A 301 0.48 6.29 -12.73
CA ASN A 301 1.63 6.62 -11.89
C ASN A 301 1.67 5.72 -10.65
N SER A 302 2.81 5.68 -9.98
CA SER A 302 3.04 4.86 -8.78
C SER A 302 2.61 5.50 -7.46
N ASP A 303 1.99 6.67 -7.45
CA ASP A 303 1.76 7.42 -6.20
C ASP A 303 0.73 6.73 -5.30
N GLY A 304 -0.18 5.95 -5.88
CA GLY A 304 -1.17 5.13 -5.19
C GLY A 304 -0.64 3.79 -4.68
N ASN A 305 0.57 3.36 -5.08
CA ASN A 305 1.10 2.06 -4.68
C ASN A 305 1.43 2.00 -3.20
N PHE A 306 1.12 0.87 -2.58
CA PHE A 306 1.63 0.52 -1.27
C PHE A 306 3.08 0.06 -1.36
N ILE A 307 3.39 -0.77 -2.37
CA ILE A 307 4.71 -1.25 -2.71
C ILE A 307 5.01 -0.97 -4.18
N THR A 308 6.21 -0.44 -4.44
CA THR A 308 6.64 -0.14 -5.80
C THR A 308 8.12 -0.49 -5.98
N LYS A 309 8.40 -1.34 -6.97
CA LYS A 309 9.75 -1.74 -7.41
C LYS A 309 10.56 -0.50 -7.75
N TYR A 310 9.98 0.35 -8.58
CA TYR A 310 10.47 1.66 -8.98
C TYR A 310 9.29 2.62 -9.18
N LEU A 311 9.59 3.93 -9.25
CA LEU A 311 8.57 4.97 -9.44
C LEU A 311 8.32 5.19 -10.93
N TRP A 312 7.06 5.42 -11.30
CA TRP A 312 6.70 5.88 -12.65
C TRP A 312 5.69 7.04 -12.57
N LYS A 313 5.78 7.96 -13.54
CA LYS A 313 4.89 9.13 -13.69
C LYS A 313 4.08 9.13 -14.98
N ARG A 314 4.30 8.11 -15.82
CA ARG A 314 3.62 7.82 -17.07
C ARG A 314 3.69 6.31 -17.29
N PRO A 315 2.82 5.73 -18.14
CA PRO A 315 2.94 4.32 -18.49
C PRO A 315 4.37 3.96 -18.92
N ILE A 316 4.89 2.88 -18.34
CA ILE A 316 6.16 2.25 -18.70
C ILE A 316 6.06 1.70 -20.11
N GLU A 317 4.92 1.09 -20.42
CA GLU A 317 4.58 0.57 -21.73
C GLU A 317 3.12 0.93 -22.04
N ARG A 318 2.87 1.35 -23.28
CA ARG A 318 1.52 1.62 -23.77
C ARG A 318 0.92 0.37 -24.37
N SER A 319 -0.37 0.18 -24.18
CA SER A 319 -1.15 -0.88 -24.83
C SER A 319 -1.17 -0.66 -26.35
N SER A 320 -1.20 -1.74 -27.13
CA SER A 320 -1.35 -1.66 -28.58
C SER A 320 -2.70 -1.08 -29.04
N THR A 321 -3.75 -1.24 -28.23
CA THR A 321 -5.11 -0.74 -28.50
C THR A 321 -5.30 0.71 -28.09
N GLY A 322 -4.44 1.24 -27.21
CA GLY A 322 -4.60 2.54 -26.56
C GLY A 322 -5.49 2.50 -25.31
N LEU A 323 -6.26 1.42 -25.11
CA LEU A 323 -7.08 1.19 -23.92
C LEU A 323 -6.24 0.69 -22.74
N ASP A 324 -6.61 1.07 -21.53
CA ASP A 324 -6.02 0.49 -20.33
C ASP A 324 -6.61 -0.90 -19.96
N GLY A 325 -5.96 -1.61 -19.05
CA GLY A 325 -6.38 -2.97 -18.68
C GLY A 325 -7.76 -3.06 -18.02
N THR A 326 -8.23 -1.99 -17.38
CA THR A 326 -9.60 -1.91 -16.84
C THR A 326 -10.61 -1.79 -17.99
N GLU A 327 -10.32 -0.92 -18.96
CA GLU A 327 -11.15 -0.72 -20.15
C GLU A 327 -11.18 -1.96 -21.05
N MET A 328 -10.08 -2.72 -21.12
CA MET A 328 -10.01 -4.02 -21.80
C MET A 328 -10.61 -5.16 -20.98
N GLY A 329 -10.71 -5.00 -19.66
CA GLY A 329 -11.19 -6.02 -18.73
C GLY A 329 -10.47 -7.37 -18.84
N THR A 330 -9.20 -7.36 -19.23
CA THR A 330 -8.43 -8.58 -19.56
C THR A 330 -7.28 -8.76 -18.59
N ILE A 331 -7.16 -9.96 -18.00
CA ILE A 331 -6.05 -10.31 -17.10
C ILE A 331 -4.86 -10.70 -17.96
N THR A 332 -3.77 -9.92 -17.89
CA THR A 332 -2.55 -10.22 -18.64
C THR A 332 -1.80 -11.40 -18.02
N GLN A 333 -0.85 -11.95 -18.78
CA GLN A 333 0.03 -12.99 -18.27
C GLN A 333 0.85 -12.52 -17.06
N ARG A 334 1.24 -11.24 -17.04
CA ARG A 334 1.95 -10.61 -15.91
C ARG A 334 1.09 -10.64 -14.65
N ASP A 335 -0.16 -10.19 -14.72
CA ASP A 335 -1.08 -10.21 -13.58
C ASP A 335 -1.39 -11.63 -13.12
N LEU A 336 -1.59 -12.57 -14.05
CA LEU A 336 -1.78 -13.97 -13.74
C LEU A 336 -0.58 -14.58 -13.01
N ASN A 337 0.63 -14.34 -13.51
CA ASN A 337 1.85 -14.86 -12.90
C ASN A 337 2.08 -14.23 -11.52
N ARG A 338 1.84 -12.93 -11.35
CA ARG A 338 1.89 -12.28 -10.05
C ARG A 338 0.86 -12.86 -9.09
N ALA A 339 -0.37 -13.15 -9.53
CA ALA A 339 -1.39 -13.79 -8.70
C ALA A 339 -1.00 -15.21 -8.28
N ARG A 340 -0.37 -15.98 -9.17
CA ARG A 340 0.18 -17.30 -8.85
C ARG A 340 1.33 -17.21 -7.83
N LEU A 341 2.18 -16.19 -7.94
CA LEU A 341 3.22 -15.92 -6.96
C LEU A 341 2.63 -15.59 -5.58
N THR A 342 1.60 -14.75 -5.51
CA THR A 342 0.98 -14.38 -4.23
C THR A 342 0.25 -15.55 -3.57
N ARG A 343 -0.22 -16.52 -4.36
CA ARG A 343 -0.74 -17.79 -3.83
C ARG A 343 0.34 -18.58 -3.09
N VAL A 344 1.54 -18.72 -3.67
CA VAL A 344 2.63 -19.47 -3.03
C VAL A 344 3.26 -18.70 -1.85
N LEU A 345 3.18 -17.37 -1.85
CA LEU A 345 3.46 -16.51 -0.68
C LEU A 345 2.36 -16.61 0.39
N GLY A 346 1.25 -17.29 0.09
CA GLY A 346 0.12 -17.51 1.00
C GLY A 346 -0.71 -16.26 1.27
N TYR A 347 -0.79 -15.33 0.31
CA TYR A 347 -1.55 -14.08 0.45
C TYR A 347 -3.04 -14.31 0.25
N TRP A 348 -3.38 -15.28 -0.58
CA TRP A 348 -4.71 -15.80 -0.80
C TRP A 348 -4.68 -17.31 -0.86
#